data_AF-A0AAU7F1K1-F1
#
_entry.id   AF-A0AAU7F1K1-F1
#
_cell.length_a   1.000
_cell.length_b   1.000
_cell.length_c   1.000
_cell.angle_alpha   90.00
_cell.angle_beta   90.00
_cell.angle_gamma   90.00
#
_symmetry.space_group_name_H-M   'P 1'
#
loop_
_entity.id
_entity.type
_entity.pdbx_description
1 polymer ?
#
loop_
_entity_poly.entity_id
_entity_poly.type
_entity_poly.pdbx_seq_one_letter_code
_entity_poly.pdbx_strand_id
1 'polypeptide(L)'
;MSALNRFHETASDALEKISASLPPGAKLCLAIYTPDKPELDIVLQDKGLDLNEVVSTLRRRGLSIDADNAYKRDLLDAVVGALAFGAQNRNPPPSDHWATRFWEIGREERELHEELVDALKLTRENLRACQATIHLAGYFDPAYVNDAQAAMKVADAVLAKADA
;
A
#
# COMPACT_ATOMS: atom_id res chain seq x y z
N MET A 1 20.67 -43.24 -15.84
CA MET A 1 19.45 -42.54 -15.37
C MET A 1 19.84 -41.37 -14.48
N SER A 2 19.50 -40.14 -14.88
CA SER A 2 19.76 -38.94 -14.06
C SER A 2 18.93 -38.99 -12.76
N ALA A 3 19.38 -38.28 -11.73
CA ALA A 3 18.66 -38.18 -10.46
C ALA A 3 17.24 -37.59 -10.65
N LEU A 4 17.09 -36.69 -11.62
CA LEU A 4 15.81 -36.06 -11.96
C LEU A 4 14.78 -37.08 -12.48
N ASN A 5 15.19 -37.99 -13.37
CA ASN A 5 14.28 -38.99 -13.94
C ASN A 5 13.80 -39.98 -12.87
N ARG A 6 14.72 -40.42 -11.98
CA ARG A 6 14.35 -41.29 -10.85
C ARG A 6 13.39 -40.59 -9.87
N PHE A 7 13.59 -39.30 -9.64
CA PHE A 7 12.69 -38.50 -8.82
C PHE A 7 11.30 -38.40 -9.46
N HIS A 8 11.20 -38.13 -10.76
CA HIS A 8 9.91 -38.04 -11.45
C HIS A 8 9.11 -39.35 -11.45
N GLU A 9 9.77 -40.49 -11.68
CA GLU A 9 9.13 -41.81 -11.59
C GLU A 9 8.64 -42.09 -10.16
N THR A 10 9.52 -41.92 -9.17
CA THR A 10 9.18 -42.15 -7.76
C THR A 10 8.05 -41.23 -7.29
N ALA A 11 8.08 -39.96 -7.68
CA ALA A 11 7.07 -38.98 -7.33
C ALA A 11 5.72 -39.35 -7.98
N SER A 12 5.72 -39.70 -9.27
CA SER A 12 4.48 -40.07 -9.98
C SER A 12 3.79 -41.29 -9.34
N ASP A 13 4.54 -42.35 -9.07
CA ASP A 13 4.01 -43.56 -8.42
C ASP A 13 3.45 -43.29 -7.02
N ALA A 14 4.11 -42.41 -6.25
CA ALA A 14 3.64 -42.02 -4.93
C ALA A 14 2.39 -41.14 -5.01
N LEU A 15 2.36 -40.18 -5.95
CA LEU A 15 1.24 -39.27 -6.16
C LEU A 15 -0.02 -40.01 -6.60
N GLU A 16 0.08 -41.04 -7.45
CA GLU A 16 -1.06 -41.89 -7.81
C GLU A 16 -1.67 -42.58 -6.59
N LYS A 17 -0.84 -43.14 -5.71
CA LYS A 17 -1.30 -43.80 -4.48
C LYS A 17 -1.95 -42.83 -3.50
N ILE A 18 -1.36 -41.64 -3.34
CA ILE A 18 -1.94 -40.58 -2.51
C ILE A 18 -3.29 -40.16 -3.09
N SER A 19 -3.35 -39.88 -4.40
CA SER A 19 -4.57 -39.47 -5.09
C SER A 19 -5.68 -40.51 -4.96
N ALA A 20 -5.37 -41.81 -5.04
CA ALA A 20 -6.34 -42.89 -4.85
C ALA A 20 -6.92 -42.95 -3.43
N SER A 21 -6.25 -42.34 -2.45
CA SER A 21 -6.67 -42.30 -1.05
C SER A 21 -7.45 -41.03 -0.69
N LEU A 22 -7.59 -40.09 -1.64
CA LEU A 22 -8.28 -38.83 -1.40
C LEU A 22 -9.81 -38.95 -1.64
N PRO A 23 -10.62 -38.13 -0.97
CA PRO A 23 -12.04 -38.02 -1.27
C PRO A 23 -12.29 -37.64 -2.75
N PRO A 24 -13.43 -38.05 -3.33
CA PRO A 24 -13.79 -37.67 -4.69
C PRO A 24 -13.75 -36.14 -4.90
N GLY A 25 -13.08 -35.70 -5.97
CA GLY A 25 -12.96 -34.28 -6.32
C GLY A 25 -11.89 -33.50 -5.56
N ALA A 26 -11.21 -34.12 -4.59
CA ALA A 26 -10.03 -33.53 -3.97
C ALA A 26 -8.93 -33.28 -5.01
N LYS A 27 -8.13 -32.24 -4.77
CA LYS A 27 -7.01 -31.85 -5.63
C LYS A 27 -5.70 -31.96 -4.87
N LEU A 28 -4.65 -32.35 -5.59
CA LEU A 28 -3.31 -32.51 -5.04
C LEU A 28 -2.35 -31.44 -5.59
N CYS A 29 -1.54 -30.90 -4.67
CA CYS A 29 -0.41 -30.05 -4.95
C CYS A 29 0.76 -30.45 -4.05
N LEU A 30 1.93 -30.69 -4.63
CA LEU A 30 3.17 -30.96 -3.94
C LEU A 30 4.17 -29.85 -4.28
N ALA A 31 4.51 -29.04 -3.28
CA ALA A 31 5.55 -28.03 -3.38
C ALA A 31 6.78 -28.50 -2.60
N ILE A 32 7.92 -28.52 -3.27
CA ILE A 32 9.22 -28.87 -2.69
C ILE A 32 10.11 -27.67 -2.91
N TYR A 33 10.62 -27.09 -1.83
CA TYR A 33 11.54 -25.96 -1.89
C TYR A 33 12.91 -26.34 -1.32
N THR A 34 13.95 -25.72 -1.85
CA THR A 34 15.29 -25.79 -1.28
C THR A 34 15.60 -24.45 -0.63
N PRO A 35 15.95 -24.40 0.68
CA PRO A 35 16.30 -23.14 1.33
C PRO A 35 17.34 -22.35 0.54
N ASP A 36 17.09 -21.05 0.37
CA ASP A 36 17.94 -20.07 -0.32
C ASP A 36 18.24 -20.37 -1.80
N LYS A 37 17.49 -21.29 -2.44
CA LYS A 37 17.69 -21.71 -3.84
C LYS A 37 16.37 -21.85 -4.61
N PRO A 38 15.68 -20.73 -4.89
CA PRO A 38 14.37 -20.75 -5.54
C PRO A 38 14.40 -21.39 -6.94
N GLU A 39 15.55 -21.39 -7.62
CA GLU A 39 15.74 -22.03 -8.92
C GLU A 39 15.60 -23.56 -8.88
N LEU A 40 15.67 -24.16 -7.69
CA LEU A 40 15.52 -25.60 -7.47
C LEU A 40 14.12 -25.98 -6.98
N ASP A 41 13.20 -25.02 -6.87
CA ASP A 41 11.85 -25.30 -6.41
C ASP A 41 11.08 -26.16 -7.43
N ILE A 42 10.39 -27.18 -6.93
CA ILE A 42 9.60 -28.11 -7.74
C ILE A 42 8.15 -28.03 -7.30
N VAL A 43 7.26 -27.81 -8.25
CA VAL A 43 5.80 -27.84 -8.05
C VAL A 43 5.19 -28.90 -8.94
N LEU A 44 4.56 -29.90 -8.33
CA LEU A 44 3.74 -30.90 -9.01
C LEU A 44 2.28 -30.69 -8.60
N GLN A 45 1.38 -30.59 -9.58
CA GLN A 45 -0.01 -30.22 -9.33
C GLN A 45 -0.99 -30.88 -10.29
N ASP A 46 -2.22 -31.07 -9.84
CA ASP A 46 -3.31 -31.52 -10.69
C ASP A 46 -3.64 -30.51 -11.80
N LYS A 47 -4.12 -31.04 -12.93
CA LYS A 47 -4.63 -30.20 -14.02
C LYS A 47 -5.86 -29.40 -13.54
N GLY A 48 -5.82 -28.10 -13.80
CA GLY A 48 -6.89 -27.17 -13.44
C GLY A 48 -7.00 -26.89 -11.94
N LEU A 49 -5.94 -27.16 -11.16
CA LEU A 49 -5.84 -26.73 -9.78
C LEU A 49 -5.88 -25.20 -9.69
N ASP A 50 -6.70 -24.66 -8.79
CA ASP A 50 -6.66 -23.24 -8.44
C ASP A 50 -5.62 -23.01 -7.33
N LEU A 51 -4.54 -22.31 -7.66
CA LEU A 51 -3.47 -21.98 -6.70
C LEU A 51 -3.95 -21.08 -5.56
N ASN A 52 -5.00 -20.26 -5.76
CA ASN A 52 -5.57 -19.45 -4.68
C ASN A 52 -6.23 -20.33 -3.61
N GLU A 53 -6.83 -21.46 -4.00
CA GLU A 53 -7.39 -22.43 -3.05
C GLU A 53 -6.31 -23.22 -2.32
N VAL A 54 -5.15 -23.48 -2.96
CA VAL A 54 -3.98 -24.05 -2.27
C VAL A 54 -3.51 -23.10 -1.17
N VAL A 55 -3.30 -21.82 -1.51
CA VAL A 55 -2.91 -20.78 -0.53
C VAL A 55 -3.94 -20.68 0.59
N SER A 56 -5.23 -20.66 0.25
CA SER A 56 -6.31 -20.61 1.24
C SER A 56 -6.32 -21.85 2.14
N THR A 57 -6.01 -23.03 1.61
CA THR A 57 -5.87 -24.27 2.39
C THR A 57 -4.71 -24.20 3.36
N LEU A 58 -3.55 -23.71 2.92
CA LEU A 58 -2.39 -23.50 3.81
C LEU A 58 -2.70 -22.45 4.90
N ARG A 59 -3.39 -21.36 4.54
CA ARG A 59 -3.81 -20.32 5.50
C ARG A 59 -4.74 -20.87 6.59
N ARG A 60 -5.72 -21.70 6.20
CA ARG A 60 -6.59 -22.42 7.15
C ARG A 60 -5.81 -23.35 8.09
N ARG A 61 -4.55 -23.68 7.77
CA ARG A 61 -3.65 -24.53 8.56
C ARG A 61 -2.52 -23.75 9.24
N GLY A 62 -2.59 -22.42 9.27
CA GLY A 62 -1.63 -21.58 10.02
C GLY A 62 -0.52 -20.96 9.18
N LEU A 63 -0.54 -21.11 7.84
CA LEU A 63 0.30 -20.26 6.99
C LEU A 63 -0.12 -18.80 7.19
N SER A 64 0.77 -18.01 7.75
CA SER A 64 0.57 -16.58 7.93
C SER A 64 1.36 -15.80 6.89
N ILE A 65 0.73 -14.78 6.32
CA ILE A 65 1.42 -13.77 5.53
C ILE A 65 2.20 -12.78 6.42
N ASP A 66 2.04 -12.83 7.73
CA ASP A 66 2.66 -11.90 8.66
C ASP A 66 4.11 -12.22 9.01
N ALA A 67 4.61 -13.41 8.64
CA ALA A 67 6.03 -13.70 8.65
C ALA A 67 6.77 -12.84 7.60
N ASP A 68 8.10 -12.71 7.72
CA ASP A 68 8.94 -12.01 6.73
C ASP A 68 8.99 -12.79 5.41
N ASN A 69 7.95 -12.64 4.59
CA ASN A 69 7.89 -13.14 3.24
C ASN A 69 7.98 -11.99 2.24
N ALA A 70 8.76 -12.19 1.18
CA ALA A 70 8.98 -11.20 0.12
C ALA A 70 7.64 -10.73 -0.50
N TYR A 71 6.66 -11.62 -0.65
CA TYR A 71 5.36 -11.29 -1.22
C TYR A 71 4.63 -10.17 -0.45
N LYS A 72 4.63 -10.20 0.89
CA LYS A 72 4.03 -9.13 1.71
C LYS A 72 4.80 -7.83 1.53
N ARG A 73 6.13 -7.87 1.48
CA ARG A 73 6.96 -6.67 1.24
C ARG A 73 6.65 -6.06 -0.12
N ASP A 74 6.67 -6.87 -1.18
CA ASP A 74 6.38 -6.42 -2.54
C ASP A 74 4.96 -5.85 -2.68
N LEU A 75 3.97 -6.49 -2.04
CA LEU A 75 2.59 -5.99 -2.03
C LEU A 75 2.47 -4.64 -1.31
N LEU A 76 3.12 -4.50 -0.14
CA LEU A 76 3.11 -3.25 0.61
C LEU A 76 3.87 -2.15 -0.14
N ASP A 77 5.00 -2.47 -0.77
CA ASP A 77 5.76 -1.53 -1.60
C ASP A 77 4.93 -1.06 -2.80
N ALA A 78 4.17 -1.96 -3.42
CA ALA A 78 3.22 -1.59 -4.49
C ALA A 78 2.09 -0.67 -3.97
N VAL A 79 1.56 -0.92 -2.78
CA VAL A 79 0.54 -0.06 -2.14
C VAL A 79 1.11 1.32 -1.83
N VAL A 80 2.31 1.38 -1.22
CA VAL A 80 3.01 2.64 -0.92
C VAL A 80 3.31 3.41 -2.20
N GLY A 81 3.76 2.72 -3.25
CA GLY A 81 3.99 3.31 -4.56
C GLY A 81 2.71 3.90 -5.17
N ALA A 82 1.59 3.17 -5.12
CA ALA A 82 0.30 3.65 -5.61
C ALA A 82 -0.15 4.91 -4.88
N LEU A 83 -0.07 4.94 -3.53
CA LEU A 83 -0.38 6.13 -2.73
C LEU A 83 0.51 7.32 -3.10
N ALA A 84 1.81 7.10 -3.24
CA ALA A 84 2.77 8.15 -3.59
C ALA A 84 2.51 8.73 -5.00
N PHE A 85 2.20 7.87 -5.97
CA PHE A 85 1.83 8.28 -7.32
C PHE A 85 0.48 9.02 -7.35
N GLY A 86 -0.47 8.59 -6.51
CA GLY A 86 -1.74 9.27 -6.28
C GLY A 86 -1.52 10.69 -5.79
N ALA A 87 -0.75 10.86 -4.71
CA ALA A 87 -0.43 12.18 -4.17
C ALA A 87 0.26 13.08 -5.22
N GLN A 88 1.10 12.51 -6.07
CA GLN A 88 1.76 13.27 -7.14
C GLN A 88 0.88 13.52 -8.38
N ASN A 89 -0.33 12.92 -8.43
CA ASN A 89 -1.18 12.88 -9.62
C ASN A 89 -0.45 12.36 -10.88
N ARG A 90 0.28 11.26 -10.74
CA ARG A 90 1.06 10.66 -11.83
C ARG A 90 0.78 9.18 -11.96
N ASN A 91 0.99 8.63 -13.16
CA ASN A 91 0.92 7.20 -13.44
C ASN A 91 -0.33 6.51 -12.84
N PRO A 92 -1.55 6.99 -13.15
CA PRO A 92 -2.75 6.34 -12.66
C PRO A 92 -2.80 4.88 -13.15
N PRO A 93 -3.12 3.91 -12.28
CA PRO A 93 -3.33 2.54 -12.69
C PRO A 93 -4.53 2.42 -13.65
N PRO A 94 -4.62 1.34 -14.44
CA PRO A 94 -5.84 1.03 -15.20
C PRO A 94 -7.07 0.95 -14.28
N SER A 95 -8.25 1.36 -14.77
CA SER A 95 -9.46 1.51 -13.95
C SER A 95 -9.93 0.24 -13.23
N ASP A 96 -9.62 -0.93 -13.77
CA ASP A 96 -9.96 -2.24 -13.20
C ASP A 96 -8.83 -2.86 -12.35
N HIS A 97 -7.71 -2.15 -12.21
CA HIS A 97 -6.57 -2.63 -11.45
C HIS A 97 -6.79 -2.45 -9.94
N TRP A 98 -6.40 -3.46 -9.15
CA TRP A 98 -6.58 -3.45 -7.69
C TRP A 98 -5.92 -2.25 -6.98
N ALA A 99 -4.85 -1.71 -7.58
CA ALA A 99 -4.10 -0.58 -7.01
C ALA A 99 -4.81 0.77 -7.17
N THR A 100 -5.83 0.87 -8.02
CA THR A 100 -6.55 2.13 -8.32
C THR A 100 -7.08 2.79 -7.07
N ARG A 101 -7.69 2.03 -6.17
CA ARG A 101 -8.19 2.55 -4.88
C ARG A 101 -7.09 3.22 -4.05
N PHE A 102 -5.88 2.67 -4.04
CA PHE A 102 -4.78 3.24 -3.27
C PHE A 102 -4.21 4.50 -3.92
N TRP A 103 -4.20 4.54 -5.25
CA TRP A 103 -3.86 5.76 -5.99
C TRP A 103 -4.87 6.88 -5.72
N GLU A 104 -6.17 6.56 -5.77
CA GLU A 104 -7.26 7.51 -5.48
C GLU A 104 -7.13 8.09 -4.07
N ILE A 105 -6.91 7.25 -3.05
CA ILE A 105 -6.66 7.72 -1.67
C ILE A 105 -5.50 8.73 -1.63
N GLY A 106 -4.39 8.43 -2.30
CA GLY A 106 -3.24 9.34 -2.34
C GLY A 106 -3.60 10.69 -2.99
N ARG A 107 -4.39 10.67 -4.07
CA ARG A 107 -4.82 11.88 -4.79
C ARG A 107 -5.80 12.71 -3.96
N GLU A 108 -6.84 12.08 -3.41
CA GLU A 108 -7.86 12.74 -2.58
C GLU A 108 -7.25 13.40 -1.35
N GLU A 109 -6.37 12.71 -0.62
CA GLU A 109 -5.68 13.27 0.54
C GLU A 109 -4.80 14.46 0.16
N ARG A 110 -4.15 14.41 -1.01
CA ARG A 110 -3.33 15.53 -1.47
C ARG A 110 -4.17 16.71 -1.94
N GLU A 111 -5.32 16.49 -2.59
CA GLU A 111 -6.26 17.56 -2.96
C GLU A 111 -6.77 18.29 -1.73
N LEU A 112 -7.24 17.54 -0.73
CA LEU A 112 -7.71 18.14 0.53
C LEU A 112 -6.61 18.93 1.23
N HIS A 113 -5.37 18.41 1.22
CA HIS A 113 -4.22 19.12 1.77
C HIS A 113 -3.94 20.43 1.03
N GLU A 114 -3.96 20.42 -0.31
CA GLU A 114 -3.75 21.60 -1.15
C GLU A 114 -4.84 22.65 -0.90
N GLU A 115 -6.11 22.25 -0.86
CA GLU A 115 -7.24 23.13 -0.51
C GLU A 115 -7.10 23.76 0.88
N LEU A 116 -6.66 22.97 1.87
CA LEU A 116 -6.45 23.46 3.24
C LEU A 116 -5.30 24.47 3.30
N VAL A 117 -4.22 24.24 2.56
CA VAL A 117 -3.09 25.18 2.46
C VAL A 117 -3.54 26.49 1.82
N ASP A 118 -4.34 26.43 0.76
CA ASP A 118 -4.87 27.62 0.09
C ASP A 118 -5.83 28.41 1.00
N ALA A 119 -6.72 27.72 1.72
CA ALA A 119 -7.59 28.34 2.70
C ALA A 119 -6.81 29.01 3.84
N LEU A 120 -5.71 28.39 4.30
CA LEU A 120 -4.83 28.96 5.32
C LEU A 120 -4.10 30.20 4.79
N LYS A 121 -3.55 30.16 3.56
CA LYS A 121 -2.92 31.31 2.89
C LYS A 121 -3.89 32.48 2.81
N LEU A 122 -5.13 32.23 2.36
CA LEU A 122 -6.18 33.24 2.26
C LEU A 122 -6.54 33.84 3.63
N THR A 123 -6.76 32.99 4.64
CA THR A 123 -7.15 33.43 5.99
C THR A 123 -6.05 34.25 6.64
N ARG A 124 -4.79 33.85 6.48
CA ARG A 124 -3.62 34.57 6.97
C ARG A 124 -3.51 35.94 6.33
N GLU A 125 -3.69 36.06 5.02
CA GLU A 125 -3.62 37.36 4.34
C GLU A 125 -4.78 38.28 4.71
N ASN A 126 -5.99 37.73 4.88
CA ASN A 126 -7.13 38.49 5.39
C ASN A 126 -6.86 39.04 6.80
N LEU A 127 -6.26 38.25 7.69
CA LEU A 127 -5.88 38.71 9.03
C LEU A 127 -4.86 39.85 8.97
N ARG A 128 -3.84 39.73 8.10
CA ARG A 128 -2.86 40.79 7.86
C ARG A 128 -3.51 42.07 7.34
N ALA A 129 -4.43 41.97 6.37
CA ALA A 129 -5.15 43.12 5.81
C ALA A 129 -6.06 43.80 6.84
N CYS A 130 -6.75 43.02 7.68
CA CYS A 130 -7.54 43.52 8.80
C CYS A 130 -6.68 44.30 9.79
N GLN A 131 -5.51 43.76 10.17
CA GLN A 131 -4.57 44.48 11.05
C GLN A 131 -4.12 45.81 10.45
N ALA A 132 -3.76 45.83 9.18
CA ALA A 132 -3.34 47.06 8.50
C ALA A 132 -4.46 48.12 8.48
N THR A 133 -5.71 47.69 8.24
CA THR A 133 -6.88 48.57 8.22
C THR A 133 -7.20 49.13 9.60
N ILE A 134 -7.18 48.30 10.64
CA ILE A 134 -7.41 48.71 12.04
C ILE A 134 -6.36 49.73 12.48
N HIS A 135 -5.10 49.50 12.12
CA HIS A 135 -4.00 50.42 12.37
C HIS A 135 -4.22 51.78 11.70
N LEU A 136 -4.61 51.79 10.42
CA LEU A 136 -4.93 53.03 9.68
C LEU A 136 -6.14 53.77 10.25
N ALA A 137 -7.14 53.06 10.76
CA ALA A 137 -8.33 53.64 11.39
C ALA A 137 -8.06 54.24 12.78
N GLY A 138 -6.82 54.16 13.29
CA GLY A 138 -6.42 54.74 14.58
C GLY A 138 -6.87 53.94 15.80
N TYR A 139 -7.37 52.72 15.61
CA TYR A 139 -7.75 51.82 16.69
C TYR A 139 -6.54 50.94 17.04
N PHE A 140 -6.08 50.99 18.29
CA PHE A 140 -4.90 50.24 18.74
C PHE A 140 -5.18 49.58 20.08
N ASP A 141 -5.81 48.41 20.04
CA ASP A 141 -5.80 47.49 21.18
C ASP A 141 -4.53 46.62 21.07
N PRO A 142 -3.53 46.80 21.94
CA PRO A 142 -2.29 46.06 21.88
C PRO A 142 -2.48 44.55 22.05
N ALA A 143 -3.49 44.12 22.82
CA ALA A 143 -3.75 42.70 23.04
C ALA A 143 -4.21 42.03 21.74
N TYR A 144 -5.18 42.64 21.05
CA TYR A 144 -5.63 42.17 19.74
C TYR A 144 -4.50 42.10 18.72
N VAL A 145 -3.64 43.12 18.66
CA VAL A 145 -2.49 43.14 17.72
C VAL A 145 -1.52 42.01 18.00
N ASN A 146 -1.18 41.79 19.27
CA ASN A 146 -0.26 40.72 19.69
C ASN A 146 -0.83 39.33 19.38
N ASP A 147 -2.12 39.09 19.66
CA ASP A 147 -2.77 37.81 19.42
C ASP A 147 -2.83 37.47 17.93
N ALA A 148 -3.20 38.45 17.09
CA ALA A 148 -3.23 38.25 15.65
C ALA A 148 -1.83 38.10 15.03
N GLN A 149 -0.81 38.76 15.56
CA GLN A 149 0.59 38.50 15.17
C GLN A 149 1.05 37.09 15.57
N ALA A 150 0.67 36.63 16.77
CA ALA A 150 0.97 35.27 17.20
C ALA A 150 0.29 34.23 16.30
N ALA A 151 -0.99 34.45 15.94
CA ALA A 151 -1.72 33.57 15.02
C ALA A 151 -1.09 33.53 13.62
N MET A 152 -0.70 34.69 13.05
CA MET A 152 0.02 34.72 11.76
C MET A 152 1.35 33.98 11.83
N LYS A 153 2.10 34.11 12.94
CA LYS A 153 3.35 33.37 13.11
C LYS A 153 3.15 31.86 13.12
N VAL A 154 2.06 31.36 13.72
CA VAL A 154 1.70 29.93 13.67
C VAL A 154 1.36 29.52 12.24
N ALA A 155 0.54 30.31 11.53
CA ALA A 155 0.19 30.03 10.15
C ALA A 155 1.43 29.99 9.24
N ASP A 156 2.31 30.99 9.35
CA ASP A 156 3.56 31.08 8.58
C ASP A 156 4.47 29.86 8.84
N ALA A 157 4.53 29.37 10.08
CA ALA A 157 5.30 28.18 10.43
C ALA A 157 4.73 26.87 9.84
N VAL A 158 3.41 26.77 9.68
CA VAL A 158 2.75 25.61 9.03
C VAL A 158 2.91 25.68 7.52
N LEU A 159 2.69 26.86 6.91
CA LEU A 159 2.85 27.08 5.48
C LEU A 159 4.29 26.77 5.02
N ALA A 160 5.30 27.19 5.79
CA ALA A 160 6.70 26.88 5.51
C ALA A 160 7.01 25.37 5.48
N LYS A 161 6.23 24.53 6.20
CA LYS A 161 6.37 23.07 6.15
C LYS A 161 5.61 22.44 4.99
N ALA A 162 4.50 23.05 4.56
CA ALA A 162 3.66 22.53 3.49
C ALA A 162 4.22 22.83 2.09
N ASP A 163 4.97 23.92 1.95
CA ASP A 163 5.67 24.30 0.71
C ASP A 163 7.06 23.59 0.56
N ALA A 164 7.47 22.77 1.54
CA ALA A 164 8.74 22.01 1.56
C ALA A 164 8.55 20.55 1.13
#